data_AF-A0AAU2XD89-F1
#
_entry.id   AF-A0AAU2XD89-F1
#
_cell.length_a   1.000
_cell.length_b   1.000
_cell.length_c   1.000
_cell.angle_alpha   90.00
_cell.angle_beta   90.00
_cell.angle_gamma   90.00
#
_symmetry.space_group_name_H-M   'P 1'
#
loop_
_entity.id
_entity.type
_entity.pdbx_description
1 polymer ?
#
loop_
_entity_poly.entity_id
_entity_poly.type
_entity_poly.pdbx_seq_one_letter_code
_entity_poly.pdbx_strand_id
1 'polypeptide(L)'
;MTDASYASGPRVGVDMTVEVALSVMSGALAGHLFLCDEDDQCTGVVTRAQLAAVRDSPSYTDLVRLQDVMDANEAFAVPVTATRDAELTV
;
A
#
# COMPACT_ATOMS: atom_id res chain seq x y z
N MET A 1 -5.97 24.92 19.19
CA MET A 1 -5.72 23.60 19.81
C MET A 1 -6.49 22.60 18.97
N THR A 2 -5.87 22.08 17.91
CA THR A 2 -6.56 21.26 16.91
C THR A 2 -6.59 19.82 17.39
N ASP A 3 -7.81 19.33 17.61
CA ASP A 3 -8.12 17.95 17.94
C ASP A 3 -7.80 17.05 16.74
N ALA A 4 -6.59 16.48 16.72
CA ALA A 4 -6.10 15.56 15.69
C ALA A 4 -6.64 14.13 15.91
N SER A 5 -7.92 13.98 16.21
CA SER A 5 -8.43 12.74 16.80
C SER A 5 -9.01 11.72 15.82
N TYR A 6 -9.16 11.98 14.51
CA TYR A 6 -9.77 10.99 13.59
C TYR A 6 -9.19 10.91 12.17
N ALA A 7 -7.90 10.64 12.04
CA ALA A 7 -7.41 9.76 10.98
C ALA A 7 -6.45 8.76 11.63
N SER A 8 -6.92 7.55 11.89
CA SER A 8 -6.44 6.62 12.94
C SER A 8 -5.07 5.96 12.73
N GLY A 9 -4.13 6.60 12.04
CA GLY A 9 -2.76 6.12 11.81
C GLY A 9 -1.87 7.15 11.11
N PRO A 10 -0.53 7.01 11.17
CA PRO A 10 0.40 7.89 10.45
C PRO A 10 0.19 7.83 8.92
N ARG A 11 0.35 8.98 8.27
CA ARG A 11 0.32 9.13 6.82
C ARG A 11 1.75 9.10 6.28
N VAL A 12 1.99 8.35 5.21
CA VAL A 12 3.31 8.23 4.57
C VAL A 12 3.15 8.32 3.05
N GLY A 13 4.18 8.81 2.37
CA GLY A 13 4.22 8.88 0.90
C GLY A 13 4.29 7.49 0.26
N VAL A 14 3.69 7.32 -0.92
CA VAL A 14 3.74 6.04 -1.68
C VAL A 14 5.16 5.67 -2.12
N ASP A 15 6.03 6.67 -2.23
CA ASP A 15 7.43 6.60 -2.60
C ASP A 15 8.33 6.08 -1.46
N MET A 16 7.82 6.01 -0.23
CA MET A 16 8.53 5.45 0.91
C MET A 16 8.73 3.94 0.75
N THR A 17 9.86 3.41 1.23
CA THR A 17 10.15 1.97 1.18
C THR A 17 9.49 1.21 2.33
N VAL A 18 9.31 -0.09 2.15
CA VAL A 18 8.73 -0.98 3.16
C VAL A 18 9.49 -0.94 4.49
N GLU A 19 10.83 -0.89 4.48
CA GLU A 19 11.64 -0.83 5.72
C GLU A 19 11.40 0.47 6.52
N VAL A 20 11.29 1.61 5.82
CA VAL A 20 11.05 2.90 6.47
C VAL A 20 9.61 2.93 7.00
N ALA A 21 8.65 2.42 6.24
CA ALA A 21 7.26 2.29 6.68
C ALA A 21 7.13 1.44 7.95
N LEU A 22 7.82 0.30 8.03
CA LEU A 22 7.86 -0.55 9.22
C LEU A 22 8.49 0.14 10.42
N SER A 23 9.53 0.95 10.18
CA SER A 23 10.17 1.76 11.22
C SER A 23 9.22 2.83 11.75
N VAL A 24 8.48 3.51 10.87
CA VAL A 24 7.47 4.50 11.24
C VAL A 24 6.32 3.85 12.02
N MET A 25 5.79 2.71 11.54
CA MET A 25 4.75 1.96 12.28
C MET A 25 5.22 1.57 13.68
N SER A 26 6.47 1.13 13.80
CA SER A 26 7.05 0.73 15.09
C SER A 26 7.24 1.93 16.02
N GLY A 27 7.68 3.08 15.50
CA GLY A 27 7.84 4.32 16.26
C GLY A 27 6.51 4.94 16.69
N ALA A 28 5.47 4.83 15.85
CA ALA A 28 4.15 5.36 16.11
C ALA A 28 3.19 4.38 16.83
N LEU A 29 3.63 3.14 17.07
CA LEU A 29 2.80 2.04 17.59
C LEU A 29 1.49 1.86 16.80
N ALA A 30 1.56 2.08 15.48
CA ALA A 30 0.41 1.99 14.59
C ALA A 30 0.34 0.63 13.91
N GLY A 31 -0.86 0.05 13.82
CA GLY A 31 -1.09 -1.22 13.10
C GLY A 31 -1.26 -1.06 11.58
N HIS A 32 -1.50 0.17 11.12
CA HIS A 32 -1.72 0.52 9.72
C HIS A 32 -1.20 1.92 9.42
N LEU A 33 -0.87 2.15 8.15
CA LEU A 33 -0.47 3.45 7.61
C LEU A 33 -1.39 3.81 6.45
N PHE A 34 -1.67 5.11 6.33
CA PHE A 34 -2.33 5.67 5.17
C PHE A 34 -1.28 6.09 4.15
N LEU A 35 -1.47 5.69 2.90
CA LEU A 35 -0.61 6.10 1.79
C LEU A 35 -1.17 7.37 1.18
N CYS A 36 -0.36 8.41 1.15
CA CYS A 36 -0.64 9.65 0.43
C CYS A 36 0.22 9.68 -0.85
N ASP A 37 -0.37 10.05 -1.98
CA ASP A 37 0.37 10.36 -3.21
C ASP A 37 1.01 11.75 -3.15
N GLU A 38 1.64 12.15 -4.26
CA GLU A 38 2.28 13.44 -4.43
C GLU A 38 1.31 14.63 -4.26
N ASP A 39 0.00 14.40 -4.40
CA ASP A 39 -1.07 15.39 -4.24
C ASP A 39 -1.67 15.38 -2.81
N ASP A 40 -0.98 14.74 -1.84
CA ASP A 40 -1.45 14.49 -0.47
C ASP A 40 -2.77 13.69 -0.41
N GLN A 41 -3.20 13.08 -1.51
CA GLN A 41 -4.43 12.29 -1.57
C GLN A 41 -4.19 10.90 -1.02
N CYS A 42 -5.08 10.45 -0.13
CA CYS A 42 -5.01 9.12 0.42
C CYS A 42 -5.37 8.09 -0.66
N THR A 43 -4.36 7.43 -1.23
CA THR A 43 -4.53 6.42 -2.29
C THR A 43 -4.78 5.03 -1.76
N GLY A 44 -4.39 4.74 -0.51
CA GLY A 44 -4.57 3.42 0.07
C GLY A 44 -4.24 3.31 1.55
N VAL A 45 -4.44 2.11 2.09
CA VAL A 45 -4.06 1.75 3.47
C VAL A 45 -3.25 0.47 3.42
N VAL A 46 -2.09 0.50 4.08
CA VAL A 46 -1.23 -0.67 4.24
C VAL A 46 -1.16 -1.07 5.70
N THR A 47 -1.24 -2.38 5.95
CA THR A 47 -1.15 -2.95 7.29
C THR A 47 0.23 -3.53 7.55
N ARG A 48 0.62 -3.61 8.82
CA ARG A 48 1.88 -4.24 9.22
C ARG A 48 2.02 -5.68 8.69
N ALA A 49 0.91 -6.43 8.67
CA ALA A 49 0.89 -7.80 8.19
C ALA A 49 1.17 -7.90 6.67
N GLN A 50 0.62 -6.98 5.87
CA GLN A 50 0.90 -6.91 4.43
C GLN A 50 2.36 -6.58 4.16
N LEU A 51 2.91 -5.59 4.86
CA LEU A 51 4.33 -5.21 4.72
C LEU A 51 5.27 -6.37 5.11
N ALA A 52 4.95 -7.08 6.19
CA ALA A 52 5.72 -8.26 6.60
C ALA A 52 5.62 -9.39 5.56
N ALA A 53 4.42 -9.67 5.03
CA ALA A 53 4.23 -10.70 4.02
C ALA A 53 5.00 -10.40 2.71
N VAL A 54 5.07 -9.13 2.29
CA VAL A 54 5.88 -8.73 1.13
C VAL A 54 7.37 -8.86 1.44
N ARG A 55 7.82 -8.44 2.62
CA ARG A 55 9.22 -8.57 3.03
C ARG A 55 9.69 -10.02 3.11
N ASP A 56 8.80 -10.92 3.52
CA ASP A 56 9.06 -12.36 3.57
C ASP A 56 9.01 -13.03 2.17
N SER A 57 8.64 -12.29 1.12
CA SER A 57 8.56 -12.80 -0.24
C SER A 57 9.95 -12.88 -0.90
N PRO A 58 10.21 -13.90 -1.75
CA PRO A 58 11.49 -14.04 -2.45
C PRO A 58 11.70 -13.00 -3.56
N SER A 59 10.65 -12.26 -3.92
CA SER A 59 10.68 -11.17 -4.91
C SER A 59 10.97 -9.81 -4.28
N TYR A 60 11.08 -9.75 -2.95
CA TYR A 60 11.38 -8.52 -2.25
C TYR A 60 12.79 -8.03 -2.54
N THR A 61 12.89 -6.73 -2.76
CA THR A 61 14.17 -6.03 -2.78
C THR A 61 14.05 -4.85 -1.83
N ASP A 62 15.16 -4.40 -1.25
CA ASP A 62 15.15 -3.22 -0.37
C ASP A 62 14.73 -1.92 -1.07
N LEU A 63 14.53 -1.98 -2.39
CA LEU A 63 14.04 -0.89 -3.24
C LEU A 63 12.52 -0.90 -3.44
N VAL A 64 11.81 -1.92 -2.93
CA VAL A 64 10.35 -2.02 -3.06
C VAL A 64 9.69 -0.87 -2.30
N ARG A 65 8.91 -0.08 -3.05
CA ARG A 65 8.15 1.06 -2.52
C ARG A 65 6.76 0.62 -2.07
N LEU A 66 6.11 1.44 -1.26
CA LEU A 66 4.73 1.18 -0.82
C LEU A 66 3.74 1.16 -2.00
N GLN A 67 3.99 1.94 -3.06
CA GLN A 67 3.25 1.81 -4.33
C GLN A 67 3.32 0.39 -4.90
N ASP A 68 4.52 -0.21 -4.98
CA ASP A 68 4.70 -1.53 -5.58
C ASP A 68 4.01 -2.62 -4.73
N VAL A 69 3.94 -2.41 -3.41
CA VAL A 69 3.16 -3.25 -2.50
C VAL A 69 1.66 -3.14 -2.77
N MET A 70 1.16 -1.94 -3.03
CA MET A 70 -0.24 -1.74 -3.41
C MET A 70 -0.55 -2.36 -4.76
N ASP A 71 0.30 -2.15 -5.76
CA ASP A 71 0.16 -2.74 -7.09
C ASP A 71 0.22 -4.28 -7.02
N ALA A 72 1.11 -4.83 -6.18
CA ALA A 72 1.15 -6.26 -5.92
C ALA A 72 -0.10 -6.75 -5.17
N ASN A 73 -0.61 -5.98 -4.21
CA ASN A 73 -1.81 -6.33 -3.46
C ASN A 73 -3.07 -6.27 -4.35
N GLU A 74 -3.16 -5.32 -5.28
CA GLU A 74 -4.17 -5.27 -6.35
C GLU A 74 -4.02 -6.47 -7.29
N ALA A 75 -2.80 -6.93 -7.58
CA ALA A 75 -2.58 -8.17 -8.33
C ALA A 75 -2.94 -9.44 -7.54
N PHE A 76 -2.81 -9.42 -6.20
CA PHE A 76 -3.25 -10.49 -5.29
C PHE A 76 -4.77 -10.47 -5.06
N ALA A 77 -5.41 -9.31 -5.17
CA ALA A 77 -6.85 -9.17 -5.31
C ALA A 77 -7.21 -9.65 -6.73
N VAL A 78 -7.41 -10.97 -6.86
CA VAL A 78 -7.81 -11.68 -8.09
C VAL A 78 -8.43 -10.78 -9.17
N PRO A 79 -8.00 -10.89 -10.44
CA PRO A 79 -8.58 -10.10 -11.50
C PRO A 79 -10.07 -10.43 -11.53
N VAL A 80 -10.92 -9.42 -11.26
CA VAL A 80 -12.26 -9.46 -11.83
C VAL A 80 -12.00 -9.59 -13.32
N THR A 81 -12.23 -10.79 -13.81
CA THR A 81 -12.05 -11.12 -15.20
C THR A 81 -13.16 -10.35 -15.91
N ALA A 82 -12.86 -9.11 -16.31
CA ALA A 82 -13.57 -8.48 -17.41
C ALA A 82 -13.22 -9.34 -18.62
N THR A 83 -13.98 -10.42 -18.78
CA THR A 83 -14.05 -11.22 -19.99
C THR A 83 -14.07 -10.25 -21.16
N ARG A 84 -13.07 -10.40 -22.04
CA ARG A 84 -13.11 -9.91 -23.41
C ARG A 84 -14.39 -10.46 -24.03
N ASP A 85 -15.41 -9.62 -24.19
CA ASP A 85 -16.37 -9.85 -25.26
C ASP A 85 -15.68 -9.48 -26.57
N ALA A 86 -15.27 -10.54 -27.27
CA ALA A 86 -14.85 -10.47 -28.64
C ALA A 86 -16.07 -10.13 -29.50
N GLU A 87 -16.15 -8.89 -29.99
CA GLU A 87 -16.99 -8.62 -31.16
C GLU A 87 -16.13 -8.79 -32.41
N LEU A 88 -16.19 -9.99 -32.99
CA LEU A 88 -15.81 -10.26 -34.37
C LEU A 88 -17.02 -9.91 -35.25
N THR A 89 -16.98 -8.77 -35.93
CA THR A 89 -17.93 -8.44 -37.00
C THR A 89 -17.19 -8.41 -38.33
N VAL A 90 -17.41 -9.46 -39.13
CA VAL A 90 -17.20 -9.48 -40.59
C VAL A 90 -18.47 -8.98 -41.27
#